data_AF-A0AAV1A8S8-F1
#
_entry.id   AF-A0AAV1A8S8-F1
#
_cell.length_a   1.000
_cell.length_b   1.000
_cell.length_c   1.000
_cell.angle_alpha   90.00
_cell.angle_beta   90.00
_cell.angle_gamma   90.00
#
_symmetry.space_group_name_H-M   'P 1'
#
loop_
_entity.id
_entity.type
_entity.pdbx_description
1 polymer ?
#
loop_
_entity_poly.entity_id
_entity_poly.type
_entity_poly.pdbx_seq_one_letter_code
_entity_poly.pdbx_strand_id
1 'polypeptide(L)'
;MTRIRKRVATRLKDSQNTYAMLTTFNEVDMSNLMKLRADYKDAFLEKHGVKLGLMSGFIKAAVNALQHQPIINAVIDGDDIIYGDYIDISIAVGTPKGLVVPVIRNADTRNFADIEKQINTCAKKANPGTLSIDEMAGGTLTISNGGVYGSLLSTPFASILPL
;
A
#
# COMPACT_ATOMS: atom_id res chain seq x y z
N MET A 1 22.51 12.95 12.80
CA MET A 1 21.20 12.38 12.42
C MET A 1 20.22 12.54 13.56
N THR A 2 18.96 12.90 13.30
CA THR A 2 17.91 12.88 14.34
C THR A 2 17.63 11.45 14.81
N ARG A 3 17.09 11.28 16.03
CA ARG A 3 16.77 9.95 16.59
C ARG A 3 15.86 9.13 15.67
N ILE A 4 14.87 9.77 15.07
CA ILE A 4 13.94 9.15 14.11
C ILE A 4 14.70 8.69 12.85
N ARG A 5 15.51 9.57 12.24
CA ARG A 5 16.30 9.21 11.06
C ARG A 5 17.28 8.07 11.31
N LYS A 6 17.93 8.05 12.48
CA LYS A 6 18.80 6.94 12.88
C LYS A 6 18.03 5.62 12.96
N ARG A 7 16.83 5.63 13.55
CA ARG A 7 16.00 4.41 13.67
C ARG A 7 15.47 3.90 12.32
N VAL A 8 15.09 4.82 11.43
CA VAL A 8 14.70 4.45 10.05
C VAL A 8 15.87 3.81 9.31
N ALA A 9 17.07 4.40 9.38
CA ALA A 9 18.26 3.85 8.72
C ALA A 9 18.62 2.45 9.23
N THR A 10 18.58 2.23 10.55
CA THR A 10 18.81 0.91 11.14
C THR A 10 17.78 -0.11 10.62
N ARG A 11 16.48 0.21 10.67
CA ARG A 11 15.43 -0.70 10.19
C ARG A 11 15.57 -1.05 8.70
N LEU A 12 15.93 -0.08 7.86
CA LEU A 12 16.14 -0.33 6.44
C LEU A 12 17.31 -1.28 6.20
N LYS A 13 18.40 -1.12 6.96
CA LYS A 13 19.56 -2.00 6.85
C LYS A 13 19.27 -3.40 7.38
N ASP A 14 18.49 -3.51 8.46
CA ASP A 14 18.05 -4.80 8.99
C ASP A 14 17.21 -5.55 7.95
N SER A 15 16.27 -4.87 7.26
CA SER A 15 15.46 -5.46 6.17
C SER A 15 16.31 -6.08 5.07
N GLN A 16 17.35 -5.35 4.66
CA GLN A 16 18.30 -5.83 3.65
C GLN A 16 19.12 -7.03 4.10
N ASN A 17 19.45 -7.12 5.37
CA ASN A 17 20.26 -8.22 5.89
C ASN A 17 19.41 -9.45 6.20
N THR A 18 18.12 -9.27 6.54
CA THR A 18 17.19 -10.35 6.89
C THR A 18 16.60 -11.01 5.64
N TYR A 19 16.18 -10.23 4.65
CA TYR A 19 15.49 -10.76 3.48
C TYR A 19 16.39 -10.88 2.26
N ALA A 20 16.30 -12.02 1.56
CA ALA A 20 16.83 -12.18 0.22
C ALA A 20 15.94 -11.43 -0.79
N MET A 21 16.04 -10.09 -0.82
CA MET A 21 15.21 -9.26 -1.69
C MET A 21 15.61 -9.40 -3.14
N LEU A 22 14.65 -9.84 -3.96
CA LEU A 22 14.73 -9.86 -5.41
C LEU A 22 13.60 -9.00 -5.97
N THR A 23 13.76 -8.55 -7.21
CA THR A 23 12.74 -7.74 -7.90
C THR A 23 12.45 -8.34 -9.26
N THR A 24 11.17 -8.48 -9.57
CA THR A 24 10.68 -8.82 -10.90
C THR A 24 9.89 -7.64 -11.46
N PHE A 25 9.87 -7.53 -12.79
CA PHE A 25 9.24 -6.43 -13.49
C PHE A 25 8.26 -6.96 -14.53
N ASN A 26 7.19 -6.21 -14.73
CA ASN A 26 6.24 -6.44 -15.81
C ASN A 26 5.63 -5.09 -16.21
N GLU A 27 5.01 -5.04 -17.38
CA GLU A 27 4.27 -3.88 -17.87
C GLU A 27 2.76 -4.16 -17.88
N VAL A 28 1.96 -3.10 -17.80
CA VAL A 28 0.49 -3.20 -17.81
C VAL A 28 -0.09 -2.09 -18.67
N ASP A 29 -0.96 -2.47 -19.60
CA ASP A 29 -1.74 -1.50 -20.37
C ASP A 29 -2.87 -0.93 -19.50
N MET A 30 -2.80 0.39 -19.26
CA MET A 30 -3.75 1.12 -18.43
C MET A 30 -4.98 1.62 -19.20
N SER A 31 -5.03 1.44 -20.52
CA SER A 31 -6.08 1.95 -21.41
C SER A 31 -7.49 1.65 -20.91
N ASN A 32 -7.78 0.40 -20.56
CA ASN A 32 -9.11 -0.02 -20.09
C ASN A 32 -9.47 0.58 -18.72
N LEU A 33 -8.52 0.66 -17.80
CA LEU A 33 -8.77 1.24 -16.47
C LEU A 33 -8.96 2.76 -16.57
N MET A 34 -8.21 3.42 -17.45
CA MET A 34 -8.38 4.84 -17.74
C MET A 34 -9.74 5.13 -18.38
N LYS A 35 -10.18 4.29 -19.32
CA LYS A 35 -11.50 4.40 -19.94
C LYS A 35 -12.61 4.22 -18.91
N LEU A 36 -12.55 3.17 -18.09
CA LEU A 36 -13.52 2.94 -17.00
C LEU A 36 -13.60 4.16 -16.07
N ARG A 37 -12.45 4.72 -15.69
CA ARG A 37 -12.43 5.93 -14.87
C ARG A 37 -13.04 7.12 -15.61
N ALA A 38 -12.77 7.31 -16.90
CA ALA A 38 -13.34 8.40 -17.67
C ALA A 38 -14.87 8.31 -17.76
N ASP A 39 -15.40 7.11 -17.99
CA ASP A 39 -16.82 6.84 -18.18
C ASP A 39 -17.63 7.02 -16.87
N TYR A 40 -17.05 6.68 -15.72
CA TYR A 40 -17.79 6.61 -14.44
C TYR A 40 -17.37 7.62 -13.37
N LYS A 41 -16.28 8.39 -13.53
CA LYS A 41 -15.77 9.29 -12.46
C LYS A 41 -16.82 10.25 -11.89
N ASP A 42 -17.70 10.80 -12.73
CA ASP A 42 -18.62 11.86 -12.34
C ASP A 42 -19.83 11.24 -11.61
N ALA A 43 -20.42 10.19 -12.18
CA ALA A 43 -21.48 9.41 -11.53
C ALA A 43 -21.00 8.77 -10.21
N PHE A 44 -19.75 8.32 -10.15
CA PHE A 44 -19.16 7.76 -8.94
C PHE A 44 -18.99 8.82 -7.84
N LEU A 45 -18.55 10.03 -8.22
CA LEU A 45 -18.43 11.16 -7.29
C LEU A 45 -19.80 11.57 -6.75
N GLU A 46 -20.82 11.67 -7.61
CA GLU A 46 -22.19 12.00 -7.22
C GLU A 46 -22.76 10.97 -6.24
N LYS A 47 -22.62 9.67 -6.55
CA LYS A 47 -23.19 8.59 -5.75
C LYS A 47 -22.47 8.36 -4.43
N HIS A 48 -21.14 8.45 -4.41
CA HIS A 48 -20.33 8.01 -3.28
C HIS A 48 -19.66 9.15 -2.50
N GLY A 49 -19.67 10.38 -3.03
CA GLY A 49 -19.04 11.55 -2.42
C GLY A 49 -17.51 11.49 -2.41
N VAL A 50 -16.91 10.63 -3.24
CA VAL A 50 -15.46 10.43 -3.32
C VAL A 50 -15.05 10.27 -4.78
N LYS A 51 -13.87 10.78 -5.15
CA LYS A 51 -13.37 10.69 -6.53
C LYS A 51 -12.94 9.25 -6.83
N LEU A 52 -13.26 8.77 -8.04
CA LEU A 52 -12.74 7.50 -8.54
C LEU A 52 -11.26 7.67 -8.93
N GLY A 53 -10.38 7.09 -8.11
CA GLY A 53 -8.95 7.02 -8.33
C GLY A 53 -8.52 5.78 -9.13
N LEU A 54 -7.21 5.63 -9.32
CA LEU A 54 -6.62 4.42 -9.87
C LEU A 54 -6.23 3.41 -8.76
N MET A 55 -6.00 3.91 -7.54
CA MET A 55 -5.50 3.11 -6.43
C MET A 55 -6.47 2.02 -6.01
N SER A 56 -7.78 2.29 -6.02
CA SER A 56 -8.79 1.24 -5.77
C SER A 56 -8.69 0.08 -6.75
N GLY A 57 -8.41 0.34 -8.03
CA GLY A 57 -8.14 -0.69 -9.04
C GLY A 57 -6.90 -1.52 -8.71
N PHE A 58 -5.78 -0.87 -8.38
CA PHE A 58 -4.55 -1.57 -8.00
C PHE A 58 -4.71 -2.41 -6.72
N ILE A 59 -5.38 -1.88 -5.71
CA ILE A 59 -5.64 -2.60 -4.45
C ILE A 59 -6.54 -3.80 -4.72
N LYS A 60 -7.59 -3.66 -5.53
CA LYS A 60 -8.45 -4.81 -5.88
C LYS A 60 -7.75 -5.86 -6.71
N ALA A 61 -6.86 -5.47 -7.62
CA ALA A 61 -6.01 -6.41 -8.33
C ALA A 61 -5.05 -7.16 -7.38
N ALA A 62 -4.40 -6.43 -6.45
CA ALA A 62 -3.51 -7.03 -5.46
C ALA A 62 -4.26 -8.01 -4.54
N VAL A 63 -5.42 -7.62 -4.01
CA VAL A 63 -6.29 -8.50 -3.21
C VAL A 63 -6.61 -9.78 -3.97
N ASN A 64 -7.03 -9.67 -5.24
CA ASN A 64 -7.36 -10.83 -6.05
C ASN A 64 -6.13 -11.74 -6.26
N ALA A 65 -4.95 -11.16 -6.51
CA ALA A 65 -3.71 -11.91 -6.65
C ALA A 65 -3.32 -12.64 -5.35
N LEU A 66 -3.44 -11.96 -4.19
CA LEU A 66 -3.15 -12.54 -2.87
C LEU A 66 -4.08 -13.71 -2.52
N GLN A 67 -5.36 -13.65 -2.92
CA GLN A 67 -6.30 -14.76 -2.75
C GLN A 67 -5.90 -16.00 -3.58
N HIS A 68 -5.31 -15.80 -4.77
CA HIS A 68 -4.82 -16.89 -5.61
C HIS A 68 -3.42 -17.38 -5.23
N GLN A 69 -2.62 -16.53 -4.60
CA GLN A 69 -1.25 -16.82 -4.16
C GLN A 69 -1.07 -16.45 -2.68
N PRO A 70 -1.61 -17.26 -1.74
CA PRO A 70 -1.60 -16.94 -0.31
C PRO A 70 -0.20 -16.79 0.29
N ILE A 71 0.82 -17.42 -0.31
CA ILE A 71 2.22 -17.31 0.13
C ILE A 71 2.74 -15.87 0.10
N ILE A 72 2.22 -15.02 -0.79
CA ILE A 72 2.61 -13.60 -0.87
C ILE A 72 2.02 -12.81 0.33
N ASN A 73 0.92 -13.29 0.91
CA ASN A 73 0.31 -12.71 2.11
C ASN A 73 0.90 -13.27 3.42
N ALA A 74 1.90 -14.16 3.33
CA ALA A 74 2.50 -14.82 4.48
C ALA A 74 3.76 -14.09 4.97
N VAL A 75 4.14 -14.35 6.22
CA VAL A 75 5.37 -13.84 6.84
C VAL A 75 6.20 -15.00 7.37
N ILE A 76 7.52 -14.88 7.28
CA ILE A 76 8.46 -15.80 7.92
C ILE A 76 8.72 -15.32 9.35
N ASP A 77 8.44 -16.17 10.33
CA ASP A 77 8.74 -15.94 11.74
C ASP A 77 9.60 -17.09 12.29
N GLY A 78 10.89 -16.81 12.52
CA GLY A 78 11.86 -17.86 12.85
C GLY A 78 11.98 -18.89 11.72
N ASP A 79 11.62 -20.13 12.02
CA ASP A 79 11.65 -21.28 11.11
C ASP A 79 10.27 -21.59 10.48
N ASP A 80 9.23 -20.83 10.85
CA ASP A 80 7.86 -21.05 10.43
C ASP A 80 7.39 -20.02 9.38
N ILE A 81 6.48 -20.46 8.51
CA ILE A 81 5.75 -19.60 7.58
C ILE A 81 4.33 -19.41 8.11
N ILE A 82 4.01 -18.17 8.49
CA ILE A 82 2.70 -17.79 9.01
C ILE A 82 1.85 -17.22 7.87
N TYR A 83 0.75 -17.90 7.55
CA TYR A 83 -0.22 -17.42 6.57
C TYR A 83 -1.26 -16.52 7.26
N GLY A 84 -1.52 -15.35 6.68
CA GLY A 84 -2.55 -14.44 7.16
C GLY A 84 -3.94 -14.77 6.57
N ASP A 85 -4.94 -14.87 7.43
CA ASP A 85 -6.36 -15.06 7.06
C ASP A 85 -7.07 -13.77 6.62
N TYR A 86 -6.37 -12.63 6.70
CA TYR A 86 -6.86 -11.31 6.34
C TYR A 86 -5.91 -10.64 5.34
N ILE A 87 -6.43 -9.72 4.55
CA ILE A 87 -5.64 -8.96 3.56
C ILE A 87 -5.63 -7.48 3.95
N ASP A 88 -4.54 -7.07 4.58
CA ASP A 88 -4.31 -5.70 5.06
C ASP A 88 -3.27 -5.02 4.16
N ILE A 89 -3.70 -4.03 3.38
CA ILE A 89 -2.84 -3.38 2.38
C ILE A 89 -2.27 -2.08 2.93
N SER A 90 -0.96 -2.05 3.12
CA SER A 90 -0.17 -0.87 3.41
C SER A 90 -0.02 0.02 2.17
N ILE A 91 -0.20 1.34 2.32
CA ILE A 91 -0.08 2.30 1.20
C ILE A 91 0.91 3.38 1.57
N ALA A 92 1.92 3.58 0.72
CA ALA A 92 2.88 4.65 0.91
C ALA A 92 2.24 6.02 0.60
N VAL A 93 2.24 6.92 1.59
CA VAL A 93 1.73 8.29 1.47
C VAL A 93 2.85 9.29 1.73
N GLY A 94 3.16 10.12 0.74
CA GLY A 94 4.12 11.21 0.87
C GLY A 94 3.57 12.37 1.69
N THR A 95 4.37 12.88 2.63
CA THR A 95 4.04 14.04 3.47
C THR A 95 5.22 15.03 3.47
N PRO A 96 5.01 16.30 3.88
CA PRO A 96 6.12 17.25 4.01
C PRO A 96 7.22 16.82 4.99
N LYS A 97 6.90 15.95 5.95
CA LYS A 97 7.84 15.44 6.96
C LYS A 97 8.53 14.13 6.54
N GLY A 98 8.15 13.56 5.39
CA GLY A 98 8.67 12.30 4.87
C GLY A 98 7.56 11.36 4.42
N LEU A 99 7.91 10.08 4.25
CA LEU A 99 6.98 9.04 3.83
C LEU A 99 6.38 8.34 5.06
N VAL A 100 5.07 8.13 5.07
CA VAL A 100 4.36 7.30 6.06
C VAL A 100 3.59 6.20 5.35
N VAL A 101 3.33 5.09 6.04
CA VAL A 101 2.73 3.89 5.44
C VAL A 101 1.53 3.43 6.27
N PRO A 102 0.36 4.09 6.16
CA PRO A 102 -0.87 3.63 6.79
C PRO A 102 -1.40 2.33 6.16
N VAL A 103 -2.25 1.62 6.89
CA VAL A 103 -2.82 0.31 6.52
C VAL A 103 -4.31 0.45 6.20
N ILE A 104 -4.74 -0.12 5.08
CA ILE A 104 -6.15 -0.39 4.76
C ILE A 104 -6.49 -1.80 5.21
N ARG A 105 -7.23 -1.89 6.30
CA ARG A 105 -7.63 -3.19 6.88
C ARG A 105 -8.74 -3.87 6.11
N ASN A 106 -8.68 -5.20 6.00
CA ASN A 106 -9.66 -6.06 5.34
C ASN A 106 -10.01 -5.56 3.94
N ALA A 107 -9.00 -5.33 3.11
CA ALA A 107 -9.15 -4.75 1.76
C ALA A 107 -9.96 -5.67 0.81
N ASP A 108 -10.04 -6.95 1.12
CA ASP A 108 -10.85 -7.95 0.45
C ASP A 108 -12.35 -7.67 0.55
N THR A 109 -12.84 -7.30 1.74
CA THR A 109 -14.27 -7.04 1.99
C THR A 109 -14.77 -5.67 1.54
N ARG A 110 -13.87 -4.72 1.24
CA ARG A 110 -14.21 -3.34 0.88
C ARG A 110 -14.59 -3.20 -0.59
N ASN A 111 -15.50 -2.31 -0.95
CA ASN A 111 -15.71 -1.96 -2.36
C ASN A 111 -14.76 -0.82 -2.80
N PHE A 112 -14.81 -0.42 -4.08
CA PHE A 112 -13.98 0.67 -4.63
C PHE A 112 -14.18 2.00 -3.86
N ALA A 113 -15.41 2.36 -3.53
CA ALA A 113 -15.72 3.61 -2.83
C ALA A 113 -15.17 3.61 -1.40
N ASP A 114 -15.26 2.48 -0.69
CA ASP A 114 -14.73 2.36 0.66
C ASP A 114 -13.20 2.43 0.68
N ILE A 115 -12.54 1.84 -0.33
CA ILE A 115 -11.09 1.95 -0.50
C ILE A 115 -10.69 3.41 -0.74
N GLU A 116 -11.31 4.10 -1.70
CA GLU A 116 -10.98 5.51 -2.00
C GLU A 116 -11.27 6.44 -0.81
N LYS A 117 -12.34 6.19 -0.05
CA LYS A 117 -12.63 6.93 1.19
C LYS A 117 -11.56 6.70 2.25
N GLN A 118 -11.10 5.47 2.40
CA GLN A 118 -10.06 5.13 3.36
C GLN A 118 -8.73 5.78 2.96
N ILE A 119 -8.34 5.72 1.69
CA ILE A 119 -7.13 6.39 1.17
C ILE A 119 -7.18 7.90 1.48
N ASN A 120 -8.32 8.55 1.18
CA ASN A 120 -8.48 9.97 1.45
C ASN A 120 -8.41 10.30 2.94
N THR A 121 -8.94 9.44 3.80
CA THR A 121 -8.86 9.60 5.26
C THR A 121 -7.41 9.48 5.73
N CYS A 122 -6.70 8.45 5.28
CA CYS A 122 -5.28 8.26 5.57
C CYS A 122 -4.44 9.45 5.10
N ALA A 123 -4.65 9.94 3.88
CA ALA A 123 -3.94 11.11 3.35
C ALA A 123 -4.21 12.39 4.15
N LYS A 124 -5.46 12.62 4.56
CA LYS A 124 -5.85 13.77 5.40
C LYS A 124 -5.18 13.72 6.78
N LYS A 125 -4.99 12.53 7.37
CA LYS A 125 -4.28 12.35 8.64
C LYS A 125 -2.75 12.38 8.50
N ALA A 126 -2.23 11.90 7.38
CA ALA A 126 -0.80 11.84 7.10
C ALA A 126 -0.17 13.23 7.04
N ASN A 127 -0.81 14.18 6.35
CA ASN A 127 -0.29 15.54 6.19
C ASN A 127 0.00 16.29 7.51
N PRO A 128 -0.94 16.39 8.47
CA PRO A 128 -0.66 16.97 9.78
C PRO A 128 0.17 16.05 10.69
N GLY A 129 0.30 14.77 10.34
CA GLY A 129 1.03 13.77 11.13
C GLY A 129 0.21 13.23 12.31
N THR A 130 -1.10 13.07 12.13
CA THR A 130 -2.05 12.62 13.16
C THR A 130 -2.43 11.14 13.02
N LEU A 131 -1.74 10.39 12.16
CA LEU A 131 -1.88 8.93 12.08
C LEU A 131 -1.43 8.30 13.40
N SER A 132 -2.26 7.42 13.95
CA SER A 132 -1.87 6.62 15.11
C SER A 132 -0.87 5.51 14.72
N ILE A 133 -0.21 4.93 15.72
CA ILE A 133 0.69 3.79 15.51
C ILE A 133 -0.11 2.59 14.96
N ASP A 134 -1.32 2.36 15.50
CA ASP A 134 -2.20 1.27 15.08
C ASP A 134 -2.67 1.41 13.62
N GLU A 135 -2.76 2.64 13.11
CA GLU A 135 -3.06 2.91 11.70
C GLU A 135 -1.89 2.59 10.77
N MET A 136 -0.69 2.36 11.29
CA MET A 136 0.53 2.07 10.53
C MET A 136 1.08 0.65 10.75
N ALA A 137 0.47 -0.14 11.64
CA ALA A 137 0.95 -1.48 12.02
C ALA A 137 0.12 -2.62 11.40
N GLY A 138 0.77 -3.76 11.14
CA GLY A 138 0.11 -5.01 10.78
C GLY A 138 -0.33 -5.15 9.31
N GLY A 139 0.23 -4.37 8.38
CA GLY A 139 -0.02 -4.58 6.95
C GLY A 139 0.72 -5.80 6.41
N THR A 140 0.08 -6.57 5.51
CA THR A 140 0.62 -7.80 4.93
C THR A 140 1.25 -7.59 3.56
N LEU A 141 0.80 -6.59 2.79
CA LEU A 141 1.40 -6.17 1.52
C LEU A 141 1.47 -4.65 1.43
N THR A 142 2.59 -4.12 0.93
CA THR A 142 2.77 -2.67 0.71
C THR A 142 2.71 -2.30 -0.77
N ILE A 143 1.85 -1.34 -1.10
CA ILE A 143 1.81 -0.68 -2.41
C ILE A 143 2.44 0.71 -2.30
N SER A 144 3.41 0.99 -3.16
CA SER A 144 4.06 2.30 -3.27
C SER A 144 3.91 2.85 -4.68
N ASN A 145 3.55 4.13 -4.79
CA ASN A 145 3.34 4.80 -6.08
C ASN A 145 4.42 5.87 -6.30
N GLY A 146 5.55 5.46 -6.89
CA GLY A 146 6.60 6.39 -7.33
C GLY A 146 6.26 7.17 -8.60
N GLY A 147 5.23 6.76 -9.35
CA GLY A 147 4.81 7.39 -10.60
C GLY A 147 4.30 8.82 -10.43
N VAL A 148 3.82 9.18 -9.23
CA VAL A 148 3.47 10.58 -8.90
C VAL A 148 4.67 11.53 -8.97
N TYR A 149 5.89 11.00 -8.89
CA TYR A 149 7.16 11.74 -9.03
C TYR A 149 7.82 11.55 -10.40
N GLY A 150 7.12 10.93 -11.36
CA GLY A 150 7.65 10.65 -12.70
C GLY A 150 8.65 9.50 -12.75
N SER A 151 8.67 8.62 -11.74
CA SER A 151 9.51 7.42 -11.77
C SER A 151 9.01 6.46 -12.87
N LEU A 152 9.90 6.09 -13.80
CA LEU A 152 9.61 5.12 -14.85
C LEU A 152 9.61 3.69 -14.31
N LEU A 153 10.62 3.36 -13.50
CA LEU A 153 10.84 2.03 -12.93
C LEU A 153 11.61 2.18 -11.62
N SER A 154 11.34 1.32 -10.64
CA SER A 154 12.08 1.29 -9.38
C SER A 154 12.12 -0.10 -8.77
N THR A 155 13.15 -0.41 -8.00
CA THR A 155 13.23 -1.60 -7.14
C THR A 155 12.74 -1.21 -5.73
N PRO A 156 11.48 -1.48 -5.37
CA PRO A 156 10.98 -1.14 -4.03
C PRO A 156 11.68 -1.99 -2.97
N PHE A 157 11.77 -1.46 -1.75
CA PHE A 157 12.29 -2.20 -0.60
C PHE A 157 11.13 -2.82 0.19
N ALA A 158 11.36 -4.00 0.78
CA ALA A 158 10.41 -4.59 1.72
C ALA A 158 10.40 -3.79 3.03
N SER A 159 9.25 -3.27 3.42
CA SER A 159 9.06 -2.63 4.72
C SER A 159 9.01 -3.68 5.82
N ILE A 160 10.00 -3.71 6.73
CA ILE A 160 9.81 -4.39 8.03
C ILE A 160 8.78 -3.56 8.80
N LEU A 161 7.53 -3.99 8.76
CA LEU A 161 6.58 -3.66 9.81
C LEU A 161 6.56 -4.88 10.74
N PRO A 162 6.87 -4.71 12.04
CA PRO A 162 6.57 -5.79 12.98
C PRO A 162 5.07 -6.09 12.86
N LEU A 163 4.74 -7.38 12.76
CA LEU A 163 3.39 -7.88 12.96
C LEU A 163 2.83 -7.36 14.29
#